data_AF-A0A4S0MW09-F1
#
_entry.id   AF-A0A4S0MW09-F1
#
_cell.length_a   1.000
_cell.length_b   1.000
_cell.length_c   1.000
_cell.angle_alpha   90.00
_cell.angle_beta   90.00
_cell.angle_gamma   90.00
#
_symmetry.space_group_name_H-M   'P 1'
#
loop_
_entity.id
_entity.type
_entity.pdbx_description
1 polymer ?
#
loop_
_entity_poly.entity_id
_entity_poly.type
_entity_poly.pdbx_seq_one_letter_code
_entity_poly.pdbx_strand_id
1 'polypeptide(L)'
;SFVPEGRAIIDDLASLCTGQFCFYDIDTPVTLARVAEDDCDYLARRQIPYFDVYFSFTGGPMLERLKSEFGASRAEALYCSVDPTRHRRTRHAVEWDLGYLGTYSAD
;
A
#
# COMPACT_ATOMS: atom_id res chain seq x y z
N SER A 1 -5.96 1.15 5.70
CA SER A 1 -6.87 2.29 5.95
C SER A 1 -8.15 1.77 6.61
N PHE A 2 -8.60 2.34 7.72
CA PHE A 2 -9.86 1.96 8.37
C PHE A 2 -10.99 2.87 7.88
N VAL A 3 -11.26 2.84 6.56
CA VAL A 3 -12.36 3.59 5.95
C VAL A 3 -13.34 2.57 5.38
N PRO A 4 -14.36 2.14 6.15
CA PRO A 4 -15.34 1.14 5.71
C PRO A 4 -16.05 1.51 4.41
N GLU A 5 -16.19 2.80 4.12
CA GLU A 5 -16.81 3.33 2.91
C GLU A 5 -15.85 3.37 1.70
N GLY A 6 -14.62 2.87 1.85
CA GLY A 6 -13.57 2.98 0.83
C GLY A 6 -14.01 2.48 -0.54
N ARG A 7 -14.73 1.35 -0.59
CA ARG A 7 -15.31 0.83 -1.84
C ARG A 7 -16.24 1.86 -2.51
N ALA A 8 -17.16 2.47 -1.78
CA ALA A 8 -18.09 3.46 -2.34
C ALA A 8 -17.37 4.73 -2.79
N ILE A 9 -16.45 5.24 -1.96
CA ILE A 9 -15.65 6.44 -2.27
C ILE A 9 -14.83 6.22 -3.55
N ILE A 10 -14.24 5.04 -3.74
CA ILE A 10 -13.48 4.74 -4.96
C ILE A 10 -14.38 4.73 -6.20
N ASP A 11 -15.60 4.18 -6.12
CA ASP A 11 -16.54 4.19 -7.24
C ASP A 11 -16.94 5.63 -7.62
N ASP A 12 -17.27 6.46 -6.62
CA ASP A 12 -17.64 7.86 -6.83
C ASP A 12 -16.48 8.65 -7.43
N LEU A 13 -15.28 8.52 -6.86
CA LEU A 13 -14.08 9.22 -7.36
C LEU A 13 -13.68 8.76 -8.75
N ALA A 14 -13.80 7.46 -9.08
CA ALA A 14 -13.53 6.95 -10.43
C ALA A 14 -14.44 7.61 -11.49
N SER A 15 -15.67 7.96 -11.12
CA SER A 15 -16.62 8.64 -12.02
C SER A 15 -16.37 10.15 -12.16
N LEU A 16 -15.72 10.77 -11.17
CA LEU A 16 -15.53 12.21 -11.07
C LEU A 16 -14.11 12.68 -11.42
N CYS A 17 -13.11 11.79 -11.31
CA CYS A 17 -11.72 12.15 -11.47
C CYS A 17 -11.42 12.52 -12.94
N THR A 18 -10.93 13.74 -13.16
CA THR A 18 -10.46 14.21 -14.47
C THR A 18 -8.94 14.21 -14.60
N GLY A 19 -8.24 13.86 -13.52
CA GLY A 19 -6.79 13.81 -13.42
C GLY A 19 -6.29 12.39 -13.20
N GLN A 20 -5.09 12.27 -12.64
CA GLN A 20 -4.50 10.96 -12.33
C GLN A 20 -5.15 10.38 -11.08
N PHE A 21 -5.74 9.19 -11.20
CA PHE A 21 -6.35 8.48 -10.09
C PHE A 21 -5.40 7.39 -9.57
N CYS A 22 -4.82 7.63 -8.40
CA CYS A 22 -3.83 6.74 -7.80
C CYS A 22 -4.33 6.18 -6.47
N PHE A 23 -3.94 4.94 -6.19
CA PHE A 23 -4.15 4.31 -4.89
C PHE A 23 -2.80 4.06 -4.22
N TYR A 24 -2.66 4.44 -2.95
CA TYR A 24 -1.47 4.13 -2.17
C TYR A 24 -1.79 3.13 -1.08
N ASP A 25 -1.19 1.95 -1.21
CA ASP A 25 -1.37 0.82 -0.33
C ASP A 25 -0.13 0.60 0.53
N ILE A 26 -0.22 1.05 1.78
CA ILE A 26 0.87 0.91 2.75
C ILE A 26 1.00 -0.53 3.29
N ASP A 27 -0.05 -1.34 3.16
CA ASP A 27 -0.17 -2.68 3.76
C ASP A 27 -0.32 -3.78 2.69
N THR A 28 0.32 -3.61 1.53
CA THR A 28 -0.01 -4.35 0.29
C THR A 28 -0.22 -5.86 0.43
N PRO A 29 0.65 -6.62 1.14
CA PRO A 29 0.43 -8.05 1.31
C PRO A 29 -0.86 -8.38 2.06
N VAL A 30 -1.19 -7.61 3.10
CA VAL A 30 -2.41 -7.78 3.91
C VAL A 30 -3.63 -7.36 3.10
N THR A 31 -3.56 -6.22 2.43
CA THR A 31 -4.63 -5.72 1.55
C THR A 31 -4.99 -6.75 0.49
N LEU A 32 -4.00 -7.30 -0.23
CA LEU A 32 -4.25 -8.24 -1.31
C LEU A 32 -4.72 -9.62 -0.83
N ALA A 33 -4.30 -10.06 0.36
CA ALA A 33 -4.85 -11.27 0.97
C ALA A 33 -6.36 -11.10 1.24
N ARG A 34 -6.76 -10.01 1.88
CA ARG A 34 -8.18 -9.71 2.13
C ARG A 34 -8.96 -9.48 0.84
N VAL A 35 -8.38 -8.82 -0.17
CA VAL A 35 -9.01 -8.64 -1.48
C VAL A 35 -9.22 -9.98 -2.20
N ALA A 36 -8.28 -10.92 -2.09
CA ALA A 36 -8.42 -12.25 -2.69
C ALA A 36 -9.56 -13.06 -2.06
N GLU A 37 -9.85 -12.82 -0.78
CA GLU A 37 -10.94 -13.43 -0.01
C GLU A 37 -12.25 -12.62 -0.05
N ASP A 38 -12.28 -11.47 -0.76
CA ASP A 38 -13.36 -10.46 -0.76
C ASP A 38 -13.70 -9.88 0.64
N ASP A 39 -12.78 -9.99 1.59
CA ASP A 39 -12.89 -9.51 2.97
C ASP A 39 -12.31 -8.10 3.18
N CYS A 40 -11.84 -7.44 2.13
CA CYS A 40 -11.27 -6.09 2.26
C CYS A 40 -12.36 -5.00 2.24
N ASP A 41 -12.66 -4.38 3.37
CA ASP A 41 -13.76 -3.41 3.51
C ASP A 41 -13.59 -2.15 2.67
N TYR A 42 -12.35 -1.73 2.40
CA TYR A 42 -12.04 -0.45 1.78
C TYR A 42 -11.60 -0.54 0.31
N LEU A 43 -11.36 -1.74 -0.23
CA LEU A 43 -10.95 -1.95 -1.62
C LEU A 43 -11.54 -3.26 -2.14
N ALA A 44 -12.21 -3.22 -3.27
CA ALA A 44 -12.66 -4.42 -3.96
C ALA A 44 -11.76 -4.75 -5.15
N ARG A 45 -11.64 -6.04 -5.48
CA ARG A 45 -10.81 -6.51 -6.60
C ARG A 45 -11.15 -5.82 -7.93
N ARG A 46 -12.45 -5.60 -8.21
CA ARG A 46 -12.91 -4.93 -9.44
C ARG A 46 -12.41 -3.49 -9.60
N GLN A 47 -11.97 -2.86 -8.50
CA GLN A 47 -11.57 -1.46 -8.46
C GLN A 47 -10.07 -1.27 -8.66
N ILE A 48 -9.27 -2.33 -8.53
CA ILE A 48 -7.81 -2.28 -8.77
C ILE A 48 -7.48 -1.75 -10.17
N PRO A 49 -8.21 -2.13 -11.25
CA PRO A 49 -8.01 -1.55 -12.58
C PRO A 49 -8.48 -0.10 -12.75
N TYR A 50 -9.16 0.51 -11.77
CA TYR A 50 -9.60 1.91 -11.87
C TYR A 50 -8.44 2.89 -11.72
N PHE A 51 -7.37 2.47 -11.07
CA PHE A 51 -6.24 3.33 -10.77
C PHE A 51 -5.24 3.35 -11.92
N ASP A 52 -4.86 4.56 -12.33
CA ASP A 52 -3.76 4.77 -13.26
C ASP A 52 -2.44 4.25 -12.69
N VAL A 53 -2.26 4.34 -11.37
CA VAL A 53 -1.12 3.78 -10.64
C VAL A 53 -1.57 3.23 -9.28
N TYR A 54 -1.27 1.96 -9.05
CA TYR A 54 -1.31 1.33 -7.74
C TYR A 54 0.08 1.41 -7.10
N PHE A 55 0.24 2.31 -6.14
CA PHE A 55 1.47 2.41 -5.35
C PHE A 55 1.46 1.37 -4.24
N SER A 56 2.42 0.47 -4.28
CA SER A 56 2.61 -0.61 -3.31
C SER A 56 3.75 -0.27 -2.37
N PHE A 57 3.55 -0.42 -1.06
CA PHE A 57 4.66 -0.40 -0.12
C PHE A 57 5.60 -1.60 -0.32
N THR A 58 5.09 -2.73 -0.81
CA THR A 58 5.90 -3.90 -1.12
C THR A 58 6.38 -3.88 -2.56
N GLY A 59 7.70 -3.83 -2.77
CA GLY A 59 8.30 -3.96 -4.09
C GLY A 59 8.42 -5.42 -4.56
N GLY A 60 9.30 -5.65 -5.54
CA GLY A 60 9.67 -7.00 -5.97
C GLY A 60 8.54 -7.73 -6.70
N PRO A 61 8.44 -9.08 -6.57
CA PRO A 61 7.46 -9.89 -7.28
C PRO A 61 6.00 -9.48 -7.05
N MET A 62 5.71 -8.81 -5.93
CA MET A 62 4.37 -8.32 -5.61
C MET A 62 3.84 -7.35 -6.67
N LEU A 63 4.71 -6.51 -7.24
CA LEU A 63 4.30 -5.56 -8.29
C LEU A 63 3.79 -6.28 -9.54
N GLU A 64 4.36 -7.43 -9.86
CA GLU A 64 3.92 -8.19 -11.03
C GLU A 64 2.68 -9.02 -10.75
N ARG A 65 2.51 -9.50 -9.52
CA ARG A 65 1.25 -10.10 -9.08
C ARG A 65 0.10 -9.11 -9.12
N LEU A 66 0.31 -7.86 -8.70
CA LEU A 66 -0.69 -6.79 -8.80
C LEU A 66 -1.21 -6.62 -10.23
N LYS A 67 -0.32 -6.70 -11.23
CA LYS A 67 -0.71 -6.58 -12.64
C LYS A 67 -1.37 -7.86 -13.16
N SER A 68 -0.69 -8.99 -13.01
CA SER A 68 -1.08 -10.26 -13.65
C SER A 68 -2.25 -10.97 -12.96
N GLU A 69 -2.33 -10.92 -11.63
CA GLU A 69 -3.37 -11.58 -10.84
C GLU A 69 -4.51 -10.62 -10.50
N PHE A 70 -4.22 -9.36 -10.18
CA PHE A 70 -5.21 -8.40 -9.66
C PHE A 70 -5.66 -7.35 -10.68
N GLY A 71 -5.02 -7.27 -11.85
CA GLY A 71 -5.44 -6.41 -12.95
C GLY A 71 -5.04 -4.95 -12.82
N ALA A 72 -4.08 -4.61 -11.96
CA ALA A 72 -3.55 -3.25 -11.88
C ALA A 72 -2.96 -2.84 -13.24
N SER A 73 -3.40 -1.71 -13.80
CA SER A 73 -2.87 -1.19 -15.07
C SER A 73 -1.38 -0.84 -14.96
N ARG A 74 -1.00 -0.27 -13.82
CA ARG A 74 0.39 0.00 -13.45
C ARG A 74 0.56 -0.17 -11.95
N ALA A 75 1.63 -0.84 -11.54
CA ALA A 75 2.00 -1.02 -10.15
C ALA A 75 3.43 -0.54 -9.94
N GLU A 76 3.65 0.29 -8.92
CA GLU A 76 4.94 0.91 -8.62
C GLU A 76 5.23 0.81 -7.12
N ALA A 77 6.50 0.61 -6.76
CA ALA A 77 6.89 0.65 -5.36
C ALA A 77 6.92 2.09 -4.84
N LEU A 78 6.24 2.35 -3.72
CA LEU A 78 6.34 3.59 -2.96
C LEU A 78 6.53 3.28 -1.48
N TYR A 79 7.79 3.24 -1.06
CA TYR A 79 8.16 2.94 0.32
C TYR A 79 7.79 4.10 1.25
N CYS A 80 7.47 3.76 2.50
CA CYS A 80 7.37 4.74 3.57
C CYS A 80 8.63 5.60 3.61
N SER A 81 8.41 6.91 3.68
CA SER A 81 9.47 7.89 3.77
C SER A 81 9.42 8.57 5.13
N VAL A 82 10.58 9.04 5.57
CA VAL A 82 10.75 9.83 6.78
C VAL A 82 11.46 11.12 6.42
N ASP A 83 11.27 12.16 7.22
CA ASP A 83 12.02 13.40 7.05
C ASP A 83 13.53 13.13 7.27
N PRO A 84 14.38 13.26 6.23
CA PRO A 84 15.80 12.91 6.33
C PRO A 84 16.57 13.89 7.22
N THR A 85 16.03 15.09 7.49
CA THR A 85 16.66 16.07 8.38
C THR A 85 16.47 15.67 9.84
N ARG A 86 15.34 15.05 10.18
CA ARG A 86 14.98 14.57 11.52
C ARG A 86 15.48 13.15 11.77
N HIS A 87 15.36 12.26 10.79
CA HIS A 87 15.73 10.84 10.86
C HIS A 87 17.06 10.55 10.15
N ARG A 88 18.08 11.38 10.43
CA ARG A 88 19.43 11.17 9.90
C ARG A 88 20.23 10.19 10.75
N ARG A 89 21.19 9.52 10.12
CA ARG A 89 22.20 8.72 10.84
C ARG A 89 22.93 9.60 11.85
N THR A 90 22.95 9.16 13.10
CA THR A 90 23.78 9.76 14.15
C THR A 90 25.19 9.17 14.07
N ARG A 91 26.20 9.85 14.63
CA ARG A 91 27.61 9.42 14.58
C ARG A 91 27.99 8.46 15.71
N HIS A 92 27.02 7.88 16.39
CA HIS A 92 27.27 6.95 17.49
C HIS A 92 27.80 5.61 16.95
N ALA A 93 28.67 4.97 17.72
CA ALA A 93 29.07 3.60 17.42
C ALA A 93 27.84 2.68 17.50
N VAL A 94 27.74 1.72 16.58
CA VAL A 94 26.72 0.68 16.65
C VAL A 94 27.18 -0.32 17.71
N GLU A 95 26.45 -0.40 18.82
CA GLU A 95 26.76 -1.27 19.96
C GLU A 95 25.94 -2.57 19.96
N TRP A 96 25.09 -2.76 18.95
CA TRP A 96 24.13 -3.86 18.86
C TRP A 96 24.34 -4.65 17.58
N ASP A 97 24.39 -5.98 17.68
CA ASP A 97 24.42 -6.86 16.51
C ASP A 97 23.02 -7.02 15.85
N LEU A 98 21.95 -6.77 16.63
CA LEU A 98 20.55 -6.85 16.19
C LEU A 98 19.68 -5.83 16.93
N GLY A 99 18.68 -5.27 16.25
CA GLY A 99 17.68 -4.41 16.86
C GLY A 99 16.31 -4.61 16.22
N TYR A 100 15.25 -4.52 17.03
CA TYR A 100 13.86 -4.55 16.59
C TYR A 100 13.16 -3.29 17.11
N LEU A 101 12.43 -2.62 16.22
CA LEU A 101 11.58 -1.49 16.57
C LEU A 101 10.21 -1.74 15.94
N GLY A 102 9.21 -1.83 16.78
CA GLY A 102 7.83 -2.05 16.38
C GLY A 102 6.90 -1.73 17.54
N THR A 103 5.63 -1.56 17.23
CA THR A 103 4.59 -1.54 18.25
C THR A 103 4.46 -2.95 18.83
N TYR A 104 4.41 -3.07 20.16
CA TYR A 104 4.05 -4.35 20.77
C TYR A 104 2.66 -4.75 20.29
N SER A 105 2.57 -5.90 19.65
CA SER A 105 1.29 -6.53 19.30
C SER A 105 1.14 -7.79 20.13
N ALA A 106 -0.05 -7.96 20.72
CA ALA A 106 -0.39 -9.15 21.50
C ALA A 106 -0.91 -10.30 20.62
N ASP A 107 -0.94 -10.08 19.29
CA ASP A 107 -1.38 -11.05 18.28
C ASP A 107 -0.84 -12.46 18.56
#